data_AF-A0A8C9SI04-F1
#
_entry.id   AF-A0A8C9SI04-F1
#
_cell.length_a   1.000
_cell.length_b   1.000
_cell.length_c   1.000
_cell.angle_alpha   90.00
_cell.angle_beta   90.00
_cell.angle_gamma   90.00
#
_symmetry.space_group_name_H-M   'P 1'
#
loop_
_entity.id
_entity.type
_entity.pdbx_description
1 polymer ?
#
loop_
_entity_poly.entity_id
_entity_poly.type
_entity_poly.pdbx_seq_one_letter_code
_entity_poly.pdbx_strand_id
1 'polypeptide(L)'
;MGFEQLGVRLNDAGYKNWLKAGYCLLRVRDALHGYLDNEMKRFHRGLLSANPALRSGQRCRGACKPRGTQVSHFPRPVPACGQWRTEILRHHTNRAGQVHWGNCRPWLWPFQHWELAKAYMPRGQAKITRPDQCDAAALLNLINFCDHFSFIEQRAVREVIRHRNELMHSSEMKVSAQWMTHFHGSLDRLLLQLRHVPGIAAAAQEIQEILSVDWSVSIPGSDRVDGAQREGLEPERISHVETQLLRERLQELLLCTDGQAPPDPQVQ
;
A
#
# COMPACT_ATOMS: atom_id res chain seq x y z
N MET A 1 29.06 17.06 18.58
CA MET A 1 27.69 17.00 19.11
C MET A 1 26.63 16.65 18.06
N GLY A 2 26.30 17.50 17.07
CA GLY A 2 25.23 17.19 16.10
C GLY A 2 25.48 15.96 15.20
N PHE A 3 26.70 15.82 14.66
CA PHE A 3 27.08 14.68 13.81
C PHE A 3 27.18 13.36 14.59
N GLU A 4 27.64 13.38 15.85
CA GLU A 4 27.74 12.17 16.68
C GLU A 4 26.35 11.60 17.00
N GLN A 5 25.39 12.44 17.38
CA GLN A 5 24.01 12.00 17.63
C GLN A 5 23.35 11.42 16.37
N LEU A 6 23.62 12.02 15.22
CA LEU A 6 23.19 11.48 13.93
C LEU A 6 23.82 10.10 13.66
N GLY A 7 25.11 9.93 13.96
CA GLY A 7 25.81 8.66 13.82
C GLY A 7 25.27 7.57 14.70
N VAL A 8 25.00 7.87 15.97
CA VAL A 8 24.37 6.94 16.91
C VAL A 8 23.02 6.48 16.38
N ARG A 9 22.20 7.40 15.87
CA ARG A 9 20.88 7.05 15.31
C ARG A 9 20.99 6.21 14.03
N LEU A 10 21.80 6.64 13.07
CA LEU A 10 21.95 5.95 11.78
C LEU A 10 22.59 4.57 11.92
N ASN A 11 23.42 4.36 12.94
CA ASN A 11 24.06 3.07 13.21
C ASN A 11 23.32 2.22 14.26
N ASP A 12 22.21 2.70 14.84
CA ASP A 12 21.35 1.88 15.69
C ASP A 12 20.77 0.70 14.90
N ALA A 13 20.97 -0.52 15.40
CA ALA A 13 20.59 -1.73 14.69
C ALA A 13 19.08 -1.81 14.42
N GLY A 14 18.25 -1.36 15.37
CA GLY A 14 16.80 -1.36 15.22
C GLY A 14 16.34 -0.38 14.15
N TYR A 15 16.95 0.80 14.11
CA TYR A 15 16.68 1.84 13.12
C TYR A 15 17.13 1.43 11.72
N LYS A 16 18.33 0.83 11.58
CA LYS A 16 18.81 0.27 10.30
C LYS A 16 17.84 -0.79 9.77
N ASN A 17 17.35 -1.67 10.64
CA ASN A 17 16.35 -2.67 10.25
C ASN A 17 15.04 -2.03 9.80
N TRP A 18 14.57 -0.99 10.49
CA TRP A 18 13.36 -0.27 10.12
C TRP A 18 13.48 0.36 8.73
N LEU A 19 14.62 1.02 8.45
CA LEU A 19 14.93 1.55 7.12
C LEU A 19 14.99 0.47 6.04
N LYS A 20 15.69 -0.64 6.30
CA LYS A 20 15.79 -1.77 5.37
C LYS A 20 14.42 -2.34 5.03
N ALA A 21 13.59 -2.60 6.03
CA ALA A 21 12.24 -3.13 5.83
C ALA A 21 11.36 -2.15 5.03
N GLY A 22 11.43 -0.86 5.37
CA GLY A 22 10.72 0.19 4.66
C GLY A 22 11.17 0.28 3.20
N TYR A 23 12.47 0.26 2.94
CA TYR A 23 13.00 0.22 1.58
C TYR A 23 12.46 -0.98 0.79
N CYS A 24 12.43 -2.17 1.39
CA CYS A 24 11.87 -3.37 0.73
C CYS A 24 10.39 -3.17 0.37
N LEU A 25 9.59 -2.58 1.25
CA LEU A 25 8.19 -2.26 0.98
C LEU A 25 8.02 -1.24 -0.15
N LEU A 26 8.89 -0.22 -0.22
CA LEU A 26 8.90 0.75 -1.33
C LEU A 26 9.21 0.07 -2.66
N ARG A 27 10.16 -0.88 -2.70
CA ARG A 27 10.46 -1.67 -3.90
C ARG A 27 9.29 -2.55 -4.33
N VAL A 28 8.64 -3.22 -3.39
CA VAL A 28 7.44 -4.01 -3.70
C VAL A 28 6.31 -3.11 -4.22
N ARG A 29 6.06 -1.97 -3.58
CA ARG A 29 5.08 -0.97 -4.04
C ARG A 29 5.35 -0.56 -5.49
N ASP A 30 6.58 -0.13 -5.77
CA ASP A 30 6.97 0.37 -7.08
C ASP A 30 6.83 -0.70 -8.17
N ALA A 31 7.21 -1.93 -7.88
CA ALA A 31 7.07 -3.07 -8.79
C ALA A 31 5.61 -3.48 -9.03
N LEU A 32 4.73 -3.32 -8.03
CA LEU A 32 3.31 -3.65 -8.13
C LEU A 32 2.53 -2.66 -9.00
N HIS A 33 2.96 -1.40 -9.14
CA HIS A 33 2.21 -0.36 -9.86
C HIS A 33 1.81 -0.78 -11.28
N GLY A 34 2.78 -1.14 -12.11
CA GLY A 34 2.53 -1.49 -13.51
C GLY A 34 1.78 -2.81 -13.66
N TYR A 35 2.02 -3.75 -12.74
CA TYR A 35 1.33 -5.04 -12.73
C TYR A 35 -0.16 -4.88 -12.40
N LEU A 36 -0.47 -4.23 -11.29
CA LEU A 36 -1.84 -4.06 -10.81
C LEU A 36 -2.66 -3.15 -11.74
N ASP A 37 -2.05 -2.13 -12.35
CA ASP A 37 -2.74 -1.31 -13.36
C ASP A 37 -3.23 -2.17 -14.53
N ASN A 38 -2.36 -3.05 -15.05
CA ASN A 38 -2.68 -3.93 -16.17
C ASN A 38 -3.69 -5.01 -15.80
N GLU A 39 -3.56 -5.62 -14.63
CA GLU A 39 -4.54 -6.59 -14.13
C GLU A 39 -5.91 -5.96 -13.93
N MET A 40 -5.97 -4.76 -13.34
CA MET A 40 -7.24 -4.05 -13.16
C MET A 40 -7.87 -3.63 -14.49
N LYS A 41 -7.07 -3.25 -15.50
CA LYS A 41 -7.58 -3.01 -16.87
C LYS A 41 -8.19 -4.28 -17.47
N ARG A 42 -7.52 -5.42 -17.33
CA ARG A 42 -8.02 -6.73 -17.82
C ARG A 42 -9.31 -7.12 -17.11
N PHE A 43 -9.30 -7.07 -15.78
CA PHE A 43 -10.46 -7.36 -14.95
C PHE A 43 -11.65 -6.48 -15.33
N HIS A 44 -11.46 -5.16 -15.39
CA HIS A 44 -12.49 -4.20 -15.76
C HIS A 44 -13.10 -4.47 -17.14
N ARG A 45 -12.28 -4.73 -18.16
CA ARG A 45 -12.74 -5.11 -19.50
C ARG A 45 -13.51 -6.43 -19.48
N GLY A 46 -13.06 -7.39 -18.68
CA GLY A 46 -13.72 -8.67 -18.46
C GLY A 46 -15.13 -8.48 -17.91
N LEU A 47 -15.28 -7.69 -16.85
CA LEU A 47 -16.58 -7.35 -16.25
C LEU A 47 -17.51 -6.69 -17.27
N LEU A 48 -17.02 -5.68 -18.01
CA LEU A 48 -17.82 -4.99 -19.02
C LEU A 48 -18.23 -5.90 -20.19
N SER A 49 -17.44 -6.92 -20.50
CA SER A 49 -17.74 -7.87 -21.57
C SER A 49 -18.74 -8.93 -21.12
N ALA A 50 -18.62 -9.42 -19.89
CA ALA A 50 -19.53 -10.39 -19.29
C ALA A 50 -20.88 -9.79 -18.90
N ASN A 51 -20.92 -8.51 -18.53
CA ASN A 51 -22.12 -7.83 -18.06
C ASN A 51 -22.34 -6.50 -18.81
N PRO A 52 -23.04 -6.52 -19.96
CA PRO A 52 -23.32 -5.32 -20.75
C PRO A 52 -24.09 -4.23 -19.98
N ALA A 53 -24.83 -4.61 -18.93
CA ALA A 53 -25.57 -3.65 -18.11
C ALA A 53 -24.63 -2.67 -17.39
N LEU A 54 -23.41 -3.09 -17.04
CA LEU A 54 -22.37 -2.24 -16.43
C LEU A 54 -21.92 -1.08 -17.34
N ARG A 55 -22.06 -1.24 -18.67
CA ARG A 55 -21.78 -0.18 -19.65
C ARG A 55 -22.82 0.95 -19.61
N SER A 56 -24.02 0.65 -19.09
CA SER A 56 -25.14 1.60 -18.99
C SER A 56 -24.94 2.67 -17.91
N GLY A 57 -23.77 2.71 -17.26
CA GLY A 57 -23.39 3.72 -16.26
C GLY A 57 -23.37 5.18 -16.74
N GLN A 58 -23.63 5.43 -18.03
CA GLN A 58 -23.97 6.76 -18.53
C GLN A 58 -25.18 7.43 -17.83
N ARG A 59 -25.93 6.71 -16.98
CA ARG A 59 -27.05 7.28 -16.21
C ARG A 59 -26.68 7.85 -14.83
N CYS A 60 -25.46 7.64 -14.31
CA CYS A 60 -25.06 8.28 -13.05
C CYS A 60 -24.48 9.68 -13.33
N ARG A 61 -25.28 10.74 -13.15
CA ARG A 61 -24.85 12.14 -13.35
C ARG A 61 -24.04 12.72 -12.17
N GLY A 62 -23.27 11.89 -11.45
CA GLY A 62 -22.45 12.34 -10.31
C GLY A 62 -23.20 12.61 -9.00
N ALA A 63 -24.50 12.28 -8.93
CA ALA A 63 -25.32 12.47 -7.73
C ALA A 63 -24.98 11.47 -6.60
N CYS A 64 -24.38 10.33 -6.94
CA CYS A 64 -23.99 9.32 -5.95
C CYS A 64 -22.68 9.72 -5.26
N LYS A 65 -22.76 10.29 -4.06
CA LYS A 65 -21.60 10.67 -3.24
C LYS A 65 -21.49 9.76 -2.00
N PRO A 66 -20.95 8.54 -2.15
CA PRO A 66 -20.77 7.65 -1.01
C PRO A 66 -19.85 8.28 0.05
N ARG A 67 -20.11 7.98 1.33
CA ARG A 67 -19.31 8.43 2.46
C ARG A 67 -18.98 7.27 3.39
N GLY A 68 -17.73 7.21 3.84
CA GLY A 68 -17.27 6.20 4.78
C GLY A 68 -17.46 4.77 4.26
N THR A 69 -17.89 3.88 5.15
CA THR A 69 -18.14 2.45 4.89
C THR A 69 -19.62 2.12 4.74
N GLN A 70 -20.49 3.09 5.02
CA GLN A 70 -21.93 2.86 5.00
C GLN A 70 -22.48 2.83 3.58
N VAL A 71 -23.28 1.80 3.35
CA VAL A 71 -23.99 1.49 2.13
C VAL A 71 -25.27 2.33 1.95
N SER A 72 -25.86 2.79 3.06
CA SER A 72 -27.12 3.54 3.13
C SER A 72 -27.04 4.94 2.50
N HIS A 73 -25.83 5.48 2.31
CA HIS A 73 -25.58 6.82 1.79
C HIS A 73 -25.40 6.88 0.26
N PHE A 74 -25.89 5.92 -0.51
CA PHE A 74 -26.20 6.18 -1.92
C PHE A 74 -27.57 6.86 -1.96
N PRO A 75 -27.68 8.20 -2.05
CA PRO A 75 -28.97 8.87 -2.13
C PRO A 75 -29.71 8.37 -3.38
N ARG A 76 -30.65 7.44 -3.18
CA ARG A 76 -31.26 6.55 -4.19
C ARG A 76 -30.22 5.74 -4.99
N PRO A 77 -30.23 4.39 -4.94
CA PRO A 77 -29.42 3.59 -5.85
C PRO A 77 -29.90 3.85 -7.29
N VAL A 78 -29.14 4.65 -8.05
CA VAL A 78 -29.30 4.71 -9.50
C VAL A 78 -29.03 3.29 -10.02
N PRO A 79 -29.89 2.72 -10.89
CA PRO A 79 -29.78 1.32 -11.30
C PRO A 79 -28.36 0.89 -11.72
N ALA A 80 -27.64 1.75 -12.44
CA ALA A 80 -26.28 1.47 -12.87
C ALA A 80 -25.24 1.43 -11.72
N CYS A 81 -25.33 2.33 -10.73
CA CYS A 81 -24.47 2.28 -9.55
C CYS A 81 -24.77 1.05 -8.68
N GLY A 82 -26.04 0.64 -8.63
CA GLY A 82 -26.46 -0.58 -7.96
C GLY A 82 -25.82 -1.82 -8.59
N GLN A 83 -25.80 -1.92 -9.92
CA GLN A 83 -25.16 -3.04 -10.63
C GLN A 83 -23.66 -3.11 -10.37
N TRP A 84 -22.95 -1.98 -10.48
CA TRP A 84 -21.53 -1.94 -10.15
C TRP A 84 -21.24 -2.32 -8.71
N ARG A 85 -22.06 -1.82 -7.77
CA ARG A 85 -21.93 -2.19 -6.36
C ARG A 85 -22.09 -3.70 -6.15
N THR A 86 -23.10 -4.31 -6.76
CA THR A 86 -23.31 -5.77 -6.70
C THR A 86 -22.11 -6.51 -7.27
N GLU A 87 -21.58 -6.07 -8.41
CA GLU A 87 -20.40 -6.67 -9.04
C GLU A 87 -19.15 -6.55 -8.15
N ILE A 88 -18.91 -5.38 -7.55
CA ILE A 88 -17.81 -5.16 -6.61
C ILE A 88 -17.90 -6.11 -5.42
N LEU A 89 -19.09 -6.22 -4.81
CA LEU A 89 -19.32 -7.10 -3.67
C LEU A 89 -19.21 -8.58 -4.04
N ARG A 90 -19.59 -8.97 -5.25
CA ARG A 90 -19.46 -10.34 -5.76
C ARG A 90 -17.99 -10.78 -5.79
N HIS A 91 -17.12 -9.86 -6.21
CA HIS A 91 -15.68 -10.06 -6.33
C HIS A 91 -14.88 -9.69 -5.06
N HIS A 92 -15.57 -9.37 -3.96
CA HIS A 92 -14.91 -9.08 -2.69
C HIS A 92 -14.65 -10.37 -1.91
N THR A 93 -13.39 -10.64 -1.55
CA THR A 93 -12.99 -11.87 -0.84
C THR A 93 -13.53 -11.92 0.58
N ASN A 94 -13.80 -10.76 1.20
CA ASN A 94 -14.44 -10.65 2.50
C ASN A 94 -15.88 -10.10 2.35
N ARG A 95 -16.85 -10.98 2.09
CA ARG A 95 -18.25 -10.57 1.82
C ARG A 95 -18.96 -9.91 2.99
N ALA A 96 -18.51 -10.18 4.23
CA ALA A 96 -18.98 -9.52 5.44
C ALA A 96 -18.13 -8.29 5.82
N GLY A 97 -17.07 -8.02 5.06
CA GLY A 97 -16.13 -6.92 5.28
C GLY A 97 -16.70 -5.58 4.87
N GLN A 98 -16.12 -4.52 5.45
CA GLN A 98 -16.47 -3.15 5.09
C GLN A 98 -15.76 -2.75 3.80
N VAL A 99 -16.52 -2.19 2.86
CA VAL A 99 -15.98 -1.52 1.67
C VAL A 99 -15.94 -0.02 1.94
N HIS A 100 -14.79 0.61 1.70
CA HIS A 100 -14.62 2.06 1.85
C HIS A 100 -15.19 2.81 0.65
N TRP A 101 -16.52 2.82 0.51
CA TRP A 101 -17.21 3.48 -0.60
C TRP A 101 -16.84 4.96 -0.75
N GLY A 102 -16.47 5.64 0.34
CA GLY A 102 -15.98 7.02 0.31
C GLY A 102 -14.72 7.24 -0.54
N ASN A 103 -13.99 6.19 -0.89
CA ASN A 103 -12.89 6.26 -1.86
C ASN A 103 -13.39 6.43 -3.30
N CYS A 104 -14.64 6.07 -3.58
CA CYS A 104 -15.13 5.84 -4.93
C CYS A 104 -15.97 7.00 -5.47
N ARG A 105 -15.90 7.19 -6.79
CA ARG A 105 -16.75 8.04 -7.63
C ARG A 105 -17.55 7.14 -8.56
N PRO A 106 -18.75 6.66 -8.14
CA PRO A 106 -19.49 5.62 -8.85
C PRO A 106 -19.72 5.86 -10.35
N TRP A 107 -19.85 7.12 -10.76
CA TRP A 107 -20.04 7.50 -12.16
C TRP A 107 -18.81 7.22 -13.06
N LEU A 108 -17.63 6.98 -12.47
CA LEU A 108 -16.41 6.66 -13.21
C LEU A 108 -16.16 5.16 -13.35
N TRP A 109 -16.84 4.30 -12.58
CA TRP A 109 -16.66 2.84 -12.68
C TRP A 109 -16.81 2.26 -14.09
N PRO A 110 -17.73 2.73 -14.96
CA PRO A 110 -17.81 2.22 -16.34
C PRO A 110 -16.60 2.54 -17.21
N PHE A 111 -15.82 3.57 -16.85
CA PHE A 111 -14.81 4.16 -17.73
C PHE A 111 -13.39 4.06 -17.17
N GLN A 112 -13.24 3.91 -15.85
CA GLN A 112 -11.96 3.97 -15.16
C GLN A 112 -11.77 2.72 -14.30
N HIS A 113 -10.87 1.84 -14.74
CA HIS A 113 -10.51 0.62 -14.02
C HIS A 113 -9.94 0.90 -12.63
N TRP A 114 -9.23 2.02 -12.45
CA TRP A 114 -8.69 2.38 -11.15
C TRP A 114 -9.76 2.87 -10.18
N GLU A 115 -10.87 3.44 -10.66
CA GLU A 115 -12.00 3.77 -9.79
C GLU A 115 -12.64 2.52 -9.18
N LEU A 116 -12.69 1.43 -9.95
CA LEU A 116 -13.13 0.13 -9.46
C LEU A 116 -12.15 -0.41 -8.40
N ALA A 117 -10.84 -0.30 -8.65
CA ALA A 117 -9.80 -0.80 -7.75
C ALA A 117 -9.90 -0.24 -6.32
N LYS A 118 -10.21 1.06 -6.19
CA LYS A 118 -10.32 1.75 -4.90
C LYS A 118 -11.35 1.16 -3.92
N ALA A 119 -12.33 0.42 -4.42
CA ALA A 119 -13.32 -0.26 -3.57
C ALA A 119 -12.69 -1.40 -2.74
N TYR A 120 -11.56 -1.94 -3.19
CA TYR A 120 -10.83 -3.01 -2.51
C TYR A 120 -9.67 -2.47 -1.65
N MET A 121 -9.57 -1.15 -1.47
CA MET A 121 -8.49 -0.49 -0.75
C MET A 121 -8.98 0.10 0.58
N PRO A 122 -8.09 0.31 1.57
CA PRO A 122 -8.41 1.01 2.81
C PRO A 122 -8.87 2.45 2.53
N ARG A 123 -9.41 3.14 3.53
CA ARG A 123 -9.76 4.58 3.43
C ARG A 123 -8.59 5.44 2.94
N GLY A 124 -8.90 6.63 2.43
CA GLY A 124 -7.91 7.63 2.02
C GLY A 124 -7.61 7.68 0.52
N GLN A 125 -8.27 6.85 -0.29
CA GLN A 125 -7.96 6.73 -1.72
C GLN A 125 -8.82 7.64 -2.62
N ALA A 126 -9.67 8.50 -2.04
CA ALA A 126 -10.64 9.32 -2.78
C ALA A 126 -10.04 10.28 -3.82
N LYS A 127 -8.81 10.75 -3.60
CA LYS A 127 -8.07 11.65 -4.50
C LYS A 127 -7.12 10.90 -5.44
N ILE A 128 -6.92 9.61 -5.22
CA ILE A 128 -6.01 8.78 -5.98
C ILE A 128 -6.65 8.43 -7.32
N THR A 129 -5.87 8.52 -8.39
CA THR A 129 -6.35 8.24 -9.76
C THR A 129 -5.53 7.19 -10.48
N ARG A 130 -4.37 6.83 -9.93
CA ARG A 130 -3.41 5.90 -10.53
C ARG A 130 -2.69 5.08 -9.45
N PRO A 131 -2.15 3.90 -9.80
CA PRO A 131 -1.41 3.06 -8.85
C PRO A 131 -0.18 3.71 -8.24
N ASP A 132 0.55 4.51 -8.99
CA ASP A 132 1.81 5.13 -8.56
C ASP A 132 1.66 6.15 -7.42
N GLN A 133 0.41 6.48 -7.07
CA GLN A 133 0.07 7.37 -5.96
C GLN A 133 -0.38 6.59 -4.71
N CYS A 134 -0.49 5.27 -4.78
CA CYS A 134 -0.85 4.40 -3.67
C CYS A 134 0.40 4.02 -2.86
N ASP A 135 0.24 3.88 -1.55
CA ASP A 135 1.24 3.23 -0.71
C ASP A 135 1.21 1.70 -0.86
N ALA A 136 2.17 1.02 -0.24
CA ALA A 136 2.23 -0.44 -0.27
C ALA A 136 0.95 -1.09 0.29
N ALA A 137 0.32 -0.53 1.32
CA ALA A 137 -0.89 -1.13 1.88
C ALA A 137 -2.07 -1.07 0.93
N ALA A 138 -2.31 0.05 0.25
CA ALA A 138 -3.42 0.17 -0.66
C ALA A 138 -3.34 -0.89 -1.76
N LEU A 139 -2.14 -1.09 -2.33
CA LEU A 139 -1.89 -2.10 -3.35
C LEU A 139 -2.03 -3.53 -2.81
N LEU A 140 -1.47 -3.83 -1.63
CA LEU A 140 -1.60 -5.15 -1.02
C LEU A 140 -3.04 -5.46 -0.60
N ASN A 141 -3.79 -4.46 -0.13
CA ASN A 141 -5.20 -4.63 0.21
C ASN A 141 -6.06 -4.87 -1.04
N LEU A 142 -5.76 -4.22 -2.17
CA LEU A 142 -6.39 -4.54 -3.45
C LEU A 142 -6.24 -6.03 -3.79
N ILE A 143 -5.02 -6.57 -3.66
CA ILE A 143 -4.75 -8.00 -3.88
C ILE A 143 -5.53 -8.87 -2.88
N ASN A 144 -5.54 -8.49 -1.61
CA ASN A 144 -6.19 -9.27 -0.55
C ASN A 144 -7.73 -9.30 -0.70
N PHE A 145 -8.34 -8.19 -1.14
CA PHE A 145 -9.80 -8.02 -1.15
C PHE A 145 -10.48 -8.27 -2.48
N CYS A 146 -9.76 -8.32 -3.60
CA CYS A 146 -10.32 -8.62 -4.92
C CYS A 146 -10.02 -10.06 -5.35
N ASP A 147 -11.05 -10.86 -5.62
CA ASP A 147 -10.90 -12.27 -6.01
C ASP A 147 -10.29 -12.48 -7.40
N HIS A 148 -10.17 -11.42 -8.22
CA HIS A 148 -9.37 -11.42 -9.45
C HIS A 148 -7.93 -11.87 -9.19
N PHE A 149 -7.42 -11.62 -7.97
CA PHE A 149 -6.10 -12.02 -7.52
C PHE A 149 -6.09 -13.32 -6.70
N SER A 150 -7.13 -14.14 -6.78
CA SER A 150 -7.25 -15.40 -6.00
C SER A 150 -6.17 -16.44 -6.29
N PHE A 151 -5.42 -16.30 -7.38
CA PHE A 151 -4.22 -17.11 -7.65
C PHE A 151 -3.04 -16.78 -6.71
N ILE A 152 -3.10 -15.66 -5.98
CA ILE A 152 -2.14 -15.29 -4.94
C ILE A 152 -2.71 -15.75 -3.58
N GLU A 153 -1.89 -16.47 -2.82
CA GLU A 153 -2.21 -16.94 -1.47
C GLU A 153 -2.50 -15.74 -0.55
N GLN A 154 -3.78 -15.52 -0.23
CA GLN A 154 -4.22 -14.41 0.61
C GLN A 154 -3.52 -14.35 1.96
N ARG A 155 -3.15 -15.51 2.54
CA ARG A 155 -2.41 -15.55 3.80
C ARG A 155 -1.06 -14.86 3.68
N ALA A 156 -0.31 -15.10 2.59
CA ALA A 156 0.97 -14.44 2.37
C ALA A 156 0.82 -12.92 2.24
N VAL A 157 -0.21 -12.46 1.54
CA VAL A 157 -0.52 -11.02 1.38
C VAL A 157 -0.84 -10.39 2.73
N ARG A 158 -1.68 -11.04 3.56
CA ARG A 158 -2.06 -10.54 4.90
C ARG A 158 -0.87 -10.45 5.85
N GLU A 159 0.06 -11.40 5.81
CA GLU A 159 1.27 -11.35 6.64
C GLU A 159 2.16 -10.14 6.25
N VAL A 160 2.32 -9.85 4.96
CA VAL A 160 3.05 -8.66 4.50
C VAL A 160 2.33 -7.37 4.91
N ILE A 161 0.99 -7.31 4.78
CA ILE A 161 0.20 -6.18 5.28
C ILE A 161 0.40 -5.99 6.79
N ARG A 162 0.42 -7.08 7.57
CA ARG A 162 0.64 -7.02 9.02
C ARG A 162 2.00 -6.42 9.34
N HIS A 163 3.07 -6.92 8.72
CA HIS A 163 4.41 -6.37 8.92
C HIS A 163 4.52 -4.90 8.48
N ARG A 164 3.90 -4.54 7.35
CA ARG A 164 3.81 -3.14 6.89
C ARG A 164 3.19 -2.26 8.00
N ASN A 165 2.06 -2.68 8.55
CA ASN A 165 1.39 -1.92 9.61
C ASN A 165 2.21 -1.86 10.91
N GLU A 166 2.84 -2.96 11.33
CA GLU A 166 3.73 -2.97 12.50
C GLU A 166 4.91 -1.99 12.32
N LEU A 167 5.51 -1.97 11.12
CA LEU A 167 6.63 -1.08 10.78
C LEU A 167 6.21 0.39 10.86
N MET A 168 5.07 0.76 10.27
CA MET A 168 4.57 2.13 10.23
C MET A 168 4.10 2.65 11.59
N HIS A 169 3.62 1.75 12.45
CA HIS A 169 3.21 2.08 13.82
C HIS A 169 4.33 1.97 14.86
N SER A 170 5.57 1.61 14.46
CA SER A 170 6.72 1.63 15.37
C SER A 170 6.99 3.06 15.85
N SER A 171 6.70 3.32 17.13
CA SER A 171 6.87 4.64 17.76
C SER A 171 8.30 5.15 17.62
N GLU A 172 9.26 4.27 17.93
CA GLU A 172 10.70 4.55 17.92
C GLU A 172 11.36 4.41 16.55
N MET A 173 10.62 3.98 15.51
CA MET A 173 11.19 3.67 14.19
C MET A 173 12.29 2.61 14.27
N LYS A 174 12.07 1.60 15.10
CA LYS A 174 12.98 0.48 15.30
C LYS A 174 12.24 -0.85 15.17
N VAL A 175 12.92 -1.85 14.63
CA VAL A 175 12.45 -3.25 14.63
C VAL A 175 13.60 -4.22 14.92
N SER A 176 13.29 -5.32 15.58
CA SER A 176 14.29 -6.31 15.99
C SER A 176 14.79 -7.17 14.82
N ALA A 177 15.95 -7.81 14.99
CA ALA A 177 16.46 -8.76 14.01
C ALA A 177 15.52 -9.97 13.84
N GLN A 178 14.90 -10.44 14.92
CA GLN A 178 13.90 -11.50 14.86
C GLN A 178 12.70 -11.10 14.00
N TRP A 179 12.20 -9.87 14.19
CA TRP A 179 11.12 -9.32 13.36
C TRP A 179 11.52 -9.27 11.89
N MET A 180 12.76 -8.85 11.58
CA MET A 180 13.29 -8.83 10.21
C MET A 180 13.28 -10.21 9.55
N THR A 181 13.63 -11.27 10.28
CA THR A 181 13.57 -12.65 9.75
C THR A 181 12.16 -13.05 9.36
N HIS A 182 11.16 -12.72 10.19
CA HIS A 182 9.75 -12.99 9.89
C HIS A 182 9.23 -12.16 8.71
N PHE A 183 9.60 -10.88 8.67
CA PHE A 183 9.26 -10.00 7.58
C PHE A 183 9.83 -10.51 6.25
N HIS A 184 11.12 -10.85 6.22
CA HIS A 184 11.79 -11.37 5.03
C HIS A 184 11.11 -12.65 4.53
N GLY A 185 10.84 -13.62 5.41
CA GLY A 185 10.17 -14.87 5.03
C GLY A 185 8.74 -14.65 4.49
N SER A 186 8.00 -13.69 5.04
CA SER A 186 6.67 -13.32 4.55
C SER A 186 6.73 -12.64 3.18
N LEU A 187 7.71 -11.75 2.99
CA LEU A 187 7.91 -11.02 1.74
C LEU A 187 8.35 -11.96 0.61
N ASP A 188 9.31 -12.84 0.87
CA ASP A 188 9.82 -13.82 -0.09
C ASP A 188 8.70 -14.76 -0.56
N ARG A 189 7.85 -15.23 0.36
CA ARG A 189 6.68 -16.05 0.02
C ARG A 189 5.70 -15.34 -0.92
N LEU A 190 5.47 -14.04 -0.73
CA LEU A 190 4.61 -13.24 -1.62
C LEU A 190 5.28 -13.06 -3.00
N LEU A 191 6.55 -12.66 -3.02
CA LEU A 191 7.29 -12.39 -4.26
C LEU A 191 7.45 -13.64 -5.12
N LEU A 192 7.63 -14.82 -4.51
CA LEU A 192 7.74 -16.09 -5.22
C LEU A 192 6.50 -16.43 -6.07
N GLN A 193 5.32 -16.03 -5.62
CA GLN A 193 4.05 -16.24 -6.34
C GLN A 193 3.92 -15.29 -7.54
N LEU A 194 4.61 -14.17 -7.49
CA LEU A 194 4.62 -13.12 -8.50
C LEU A 194 5.90 -13.12 -9.35
N ARG A 195 6.77 -14.13 -9.22
CA ARG A 195 8.04 -14.23 -9.95
C ARG A 195 7.92 -14.20 -11.48
N HIS A 196 6.74 -14.54 -11.99
CA HIS A 196 6.43 -14.51 -13.43
C HIS A 196 6.30 -13.08 -13.97
N VAL A 197 6.19 -12.08 -13.09
CA VAL A 197 6.12 -10.66 -13.44
C VAL A 197 7.54 -10.07 -13.43
N PRO A 198 8.09 -9.62 -14.57
CA PRO A 198 9.49 -9.21 -14.66
C PRO A 198 9.89 -8.11 -13.67
N GLY A 199 9.05 -7.08 -13.50
CA GLY A 199 9.32 -5.99 -12.56
C GLY A 199 9.37 -6.44 -11.09
N ILE A 200 8.57 -7.46 -10.73
CA ILE A 200 8.55 -8.01 -9.38
C ILE A 200 9.74 -8.95 -9.15
N ALA A 201 10.13 -9.73 -10.16
CA ALA A 201 11.34 -10.54 -10.10
C ALA A 201 12.60 -9.69 -9.93
N ALA A 202 12.70 -8.57 -10.67
CA ALA A 202 13.80 -7.62 -10.51
C ALA A 202 13.83 -6.99 -9.11
N ALA A 203 12.67 -6.57 -8.60
CA ALA A 203 12.57 -6.04 -7.24
C ALA A 203 12.91 -7.09 -6.17
N ALA A 204 12.53 -8.36 -6.36
CA ALA A 204 12.88 -9.44 -5.45
C ALA A 204 14.39 -9.65 -5.36
N GLN A 205 15.10 -9.60 -6.50
CA GLN A 205 16.56 -9.67 -6.53
C GLN A 205 17.20 -8.47 -5.80
N GLU A 206 16.77 -7.24 -6.12
CA GLU A 206 17.26 -6.02 -5.46
C GLU A 206 17.03 -6.05 -3.94
N ILE A 207 15.89 -6.59 -3.49
CA ILE A 207 15.57 -6.79 -2.08
C ILE A 207 16.53 -7.78 -1.42
N GLN A 208 16.81 -8.92 -2.05
CA GLN A 208 17.73 -9.91 -1.48
C GLN A 208 19.15 -9.34 -1.34
N GLU A 209 19.62 -8.60 -2.35
CA GLU A 209 20.91 -7.90 -2.28
C GLU A 209 20.92 -6.91 -1.12
N ILE A 210 19.90 -6.06 -1.00
CA ILE A 210 19.85 -5.02 0.03
C ILE A 210 19.73 -5.56 1.45
N LEU A 211 19.00 -6.65 1.65
CA LEU A 211 18.90 -7.29 2.95
C LEU A 211 20.25 -7.84 3.42
N SER A 212 21.13 -8.25 2.48
CA SER A 212 22.47 -8.76 2.78
C SER A 212 23.51 -7.68 3.09
N VAL A 213 23.32 -6.44 2.62
CA VAL A 213 24.27 -5.32 2.82
C VAL A 213 24.22 -4.78 4.25
N ASP A 214 25.37 -4.41 4.84
CA ASP A 214 25.38 -3.61 6.08
C ASP A 214 25.10 -2.13 5.77
N TRP A 215 24.13 -1.56 6.48
CA TRP A 215 23.69 -0.17 6.30
C TRP A 215 24.40 0.78 7.27
N SER A 216 25.58 0.40 7.77
CA SER A 216 26.38 1.26 8.64
C SER A 216 26.83 2.51 7.87
N VAL A 217 26.72 3.67 8.52
CA VAL A 217 27.05 4.98 7.94
C VAL A 217 28.30 5.52 8.61
N SER A 218 29.36 5.70 7.82
CA SER A 218 30.59 6.36 8.27
C SER A 218 30.36 7.87 8.36
N ILE A 219 30.71 8.48 9.49
CA ILE A 219 30.61 9.93 9.67
C ILE A 219 31.98 10.57 9.47
N PRO A 220 32.14 11.50 8.51
CA PRO A 220 33.40 12.19 8.28
C PRO A 220 33.87 12.90 9.55
N GLY A 221 35.07 12.56 10.02
CA GLY A 221 35.71 13.14 11.21
C GLY A 221 35.84 12.20 12.41
N SER A 222 35.11 11.07 12.43
CA SER A 222 35.25 10.02 13.47
C SER A 222 36.00 8.78 12.96
N ASP A 223 35.85 8.43 11.67
CA ASP A 223 36.27 7.11 11.12
C ASP A 223 37.35 7.18 10.03
N ARG A 224 38.11 8.29 9.93
CA ARG A 224 39.13 8.41 8.88
C ARG A 224 40.41 7.65 9.23
N VAL A 225 40.58 6.48 8.62
CA VAL A 225 41.89 5.94 8.27
C VAL A 225 42.06 6.17 6.76
N ASP A 226 43.11 6.90 6.36
CA ASP A 226 43.41 7.16 4.95
C ASP A 226 43.56 5.83 4.19
N GLY A 227 42.64 5.55 3.26
CA GLY A 227 42.71 4.38 2.36
C GLY A 227 41.50 3.45 2.33
N ALA A 228 40.50 3.61 3.21
CA ALA A 228 39.32 2.74 3.18
C ALA A 228 38.37 3.13 2.02
N GLN A 229 38.19 2.21 1.05
CA GLN A 229 37.13 2.32 0.06
C GLN A 229 35.77 2.34 0.78
N ARG A 230 34.86 3.20 0.31
CA ARG A 230 33.54 3.41 0.88
C ARG A 230 32.63 2.22 0.55
N GLU A 231 32.83 1.09 1.23
CA GLU A 231 31.89 -0.04 1.20
C GLU A 231 30.72 0.26 2.15
N GLY A 232 29.74 1.02 1.65
CA GLY A 232 28.55 1.40 2.39
C GLY A 232 27.50 2.03 1.49
N LEU A 233 26.25 2.06 1.93
CA LEU A 233 25.18 2.70 1.17
C LEU A 233 25.34 4.23 1.16
N GLU A 234 25.13 4.83 -0.01
CA GLU A 234 25.17 6.27 -0.18
C GLU A 234 24.13 6.96 0.76
N PRO A 235 24.55 7.96 1.57
CA PRO A 235 23.68 8.65 2.52
C PRO A 235 22.40 9.23 1.89
N GLU A 236 22.47 9.62 0.62
CA GLU A 236 21.34 10.15 -0.15
C GLU A 236 20.23 9.10 -0.29
N ARG A 237 20.58 7.82 -0.44
CA ARG A 237 19.62 6.73 -0.51
C ARG A 237 18.92 6.51 0.82
N ILE A 238 19.66 6.56 1.93
CA ILE A 238 19.11 6.47 3.28
C ILE A 238 18.14 7.63 3.54
N SER A 239 18.57 8.85 3.22
CA SER A 239 17.75 10.07 3.37
C SER A 239 16.46 9.99 2.54
N HIS A 240 16.56 9.51 1.29
CA HIS A 240 15.41 9.34 0.42
C HIS A 240 14.39 8.34 0.99
N VAL A 241 14.85 7.18 1.46
CA VAL A 241 14.00 6.15 2.08
C VAL A 241 13.32 6.69 3.32
N GLU A 242 14.09 7.28 4.24
CA GLU A 242 13.56 7.86 5.48
C GLU A 242 12.46 8.89 5.19
N THR A 243 12.69 9.79 4.23
CA THR A 243 11.73 10.82 3.82
C THR A 243 10.43 10.21 3.29
N GLN A 244 10.51 9.14 2.48
CA GLN A 244 9.30 8.48 1.99
C GLN A 244 8.52 7.79 3.11
N LEU A 245 9.21 7.07 4.00
CA LEU A 245 8.56 6.36 5.11
C LEU A 245 7.91 7.33 6.11
N LEU A 246 8.59 8.43 6.45
CA LEU A 246 8.02 9.46 7.32
C LEU A 246 6.77 10.10 6.68
N ARG A 247 6.79 10.34 5.37
CA ARG A 247 5.63 10.88 4.65
C ARG A 247 4.44 9.92 4.69
N GLU A 248 4.65 8.64 4.40
CA GLU A 248 3.58 7.62 4.47
C GLU A 248 3.02 7.52 5.90
N ARG A 249 3.90 7.53 6.92
CA ARG A 249 3.49 7.46 8.32
C ARG A 249 2.64 8.65 8.75
N LEU A 250 3.05 9.86 8.36
CA LEU A 250 2.28 11.08 8.64
C LEU A 250 0.90 11.05 7.98
N GLN A 251 0.81 10.56 6.74
CA GLN A 251 -0.47 10.41 6.06
C GLN A 251 -1.40 9.43 6.78
N GLU A 252 -0.88 8.31 7.30
CA GLU A 252 -1.67 7.37 8.09
C GLU A 252 -2.22 7.99 9.38
N LEU A 253 -1.39 8.76 10.10
CA LEU A 253 -1.81 9.46 11.31
C LEU A 253 -2.94 10.45 11.01
N LEU A 254 -2.84 11.22 9.92
CA LEU A 254 -3.88 12.15 9.49
C LEU A 254 -5.20 11.44 9.13
N LEU A 255 -5.11 10.28 8.46
CA LEU A 255 -6.30 9.47 8.15
C LEU A 255 -6.94 8.88 9.41
N CYS A 256 -6.18 8.61 10.46
CA CYS A 256 -6.68 8.19 11.76
C CYS A 256 -7.44 9.29 12.51
N THR A 257 -6.97 10.53 12.45
CA THR A 257 -7.64 11.67 13.09
C THR A 257 -8.92 12.09 12.37
N ASP A 258 -8.96 12.04 11.03
CA ASP A 258 -10.15 12.38 10.24
C ASP A 258 -11.33 11.40 10.43
N GLY A 259 -11.08 10.22 11.03
CA GLY A 259 -12.09 9.20 11.32
C GLY A 259 -12.78 9.34 12.67
N GLN A 260 -12.34 10.25 13.54
CA GLN A 260 -12.99 10.56 14.81
C GLN A 260 -13.93 11.75 14.59
N ALA A 261 -15.18 11.48 14.20
CA ALA A 261 -16.22 12.50 14.32
C ALA A 261 -16.33 12.92 15.80
N PRO A 262 -16.47 14.22 16.14
CA PRO A 262 -16.77 14.62 17.51
C PRO A 262 -18.05 13.91 17.98
N PRO A 263 -18.14 13.51 19.26
CA PRO A 263 -19.38 12.93 19.77
C PRO A 263 -20.52 13.93 19.55
N ASP A 264 -21.64 13.46 19.00
CA ASP A 264 -22.85 14.24 18.86
C ASP A 264 -23.15 14.90 20.20
N PRO A 265 -23.29 16.24 20.29
CA PRO A 265 -23.79 16.86 21.49
C PRO A 265 -25.19 16.29 21.72
N GLN A 266 -25.29 15.47 22.77
CA GLN A 266 -26.54 14.84 23.17
C GLN A 266 -27.62 15.91 23.27
N VAL A 267 -28.73 15.63 22.59
CA VAL A 267 -30.02 16.29 22.80
C VAL A 267 -30.31 16.29 24.30
N GLN A 268 -30.30 17.48 24.91
CA GLN A 268 -31.04 17.78 26.13
C GLN A 268 -32.30 18.56 25.73
#